data_AF-A0A2L1KKL7-F1
#
_entry.id   AF-A0A2L1KKL7-F1
#
_cell.length_a   1.000
_cell.length_b   1.000
_cell.length_c   1.000
_cell.angle_alpha   90.00
_cell.angle_beta   90.00
_cell.angle_gamma   90.00
#
_symmetry.space_group_name_H-M   'P 1'
#
loop_
_entity.id
_entity.type
_entity.pdbx_description
1 polymer ?
#
loop_
_entity_poly.entity_id
_entity_poly.type
_entity_poly.pdbx_seq_one_letter_code
_entity_poly.pdbx_strand_id
1 'polypeptide(L)'
;MPEKGFPGEDHRLMHFFPRSPHAEWNGSDFIVNLTYRKDGVMIENELKNYGKADVRGSRWIQIYARRPLREVYYLGIDKCVPIIESEKKE
;
A
#
# COMPACT_ATOMS: atom_id res chain seq x y z
N MET A 1 13.94 -16.23 19.13
CA MET A 1 14.53 -14.87 19.21
C MET A 1 15.87 -14.96 18.51
N PRO A 2 16.25 -14.00 17.66
CA PRO A 2 17.56 -14.04 17.02
C PRO A 2 18.67 -13.93 18.08
N GLU A 3 19.83 -14.54 17.80
CA GLU A 3 20.97 -14.54 18.72
C GLU A 3 21.43 -13.12 19.07
N LYS A 4 21.93 -12.95 20.30
CA LYS A 4 22.40 -11.65 20.79
C LYS A 4 23.59 -11.18 19.93
N GLY A 5 23.36 -10.15 19.11
CA GLY A 5 24.36 -9.60 18.17
C GLY A 5 24.04 -9.83 16.70
N PHE A 6 23.07 -10.69 16.39
CA PHE A 6 22.55 -10.87 15.03
C PHE A 6 21.15 -10.28 14.97
N PRO A 7 20.93 -9.14 14.29
CA PRO A 7 19.57 -8.78 13.92
C PRO A 7 19.04 -9.93 13.05
N GLY A 8 17.96 -10.58 13.51
CA GLY A 8 17.33 -11.65 12.72
C GLY A 8 17.01 -11.18 11.31
N GLU A 9 17.02 -12.08 10.34
CA GLU A 9 16.80 -11.72 8.94
C GLU A 9 15.42 -11.05 8.75
N ASP A 10 15.43 -9.84 8.19
CA ASP A 10 14.20 -9.09 7.86
C ASP A 10 13.65 -9.60 6.52
N HIS A 11 12.94 -10.72 6.58
CA HIS A 11 12.23 -11.30 5.43
C HIS A 11 10.94 -10.54 5.13
N ARG A 12 11.07 -9.31 4.64
CA ARG A 12 9.91 -8.55 4.17
C ARG A 12 9.26 -9.26 3.00
N LEU A 13 7.93 -9.35 3.02
CA LEU A 13 7.12 -9.98 1.97
C LEU A 13 7.47 -9.49 0.55
N MET A 14 7.79 -8.19 0.42
CA MET A 14 8.19 -7.58 -0.86
C MET A 14 9.48 -8.17 -1.47
N HIS A 15 10.35 -8.79 -0.66
CA HIS A 15 11.57 -9.43 -1.15
C HIS A 15 11.28 -10.70 -1.95
N PHE A 16 10.15 -11.38 -1.70
CA PHE A 16 9.75 -12.60 -2.41
C PHE A 16 9.00 -12.32 -3.72
N PHE A 17 8.49 -11.09 -3.90
CA PHE A 17 7.73 -10.68 -5.07
C PHE A 17 8.34 -9.42 -5.72
N PRO A 18 9.60 -9.51 -6.21
CA PRO A 18 10.26 -8.39 -6.85
C PRO A 18 9.50 -7.99 -8.12
N ARG A 19 9.33 -6.69 -8.34
CA ARG A 19 8.77 -6.17 -9.59
C ARG A 19 9.81 -6.29 -10.69
N SER A 20 9.49 -7.00 -11.78
CA SER A 20 10.29 -6.96 -13.01
C SER A 20 9.38 -6.69 -14.21
N PRO A 21 9.93 -6.30 -15.38
CA PRO A 21 9.14 -6.10 -16.61
C PRO A 21 8.33 -7.35 -17.02
N HIS A 22 8.79 -8.54 -16.63
CA HIS A 22 8.15 -9.83 -16.92
C HIS A 22 7.37 -10.40 -15.73
N ALA A 23 7.54 -9.83 -14.53
CA ALA A 23 6.88 -10.25 -13.30
C ALA A 23 6.23 -9.02 -12.65
N GLU A 24 5.13 -8.57 -13.26
CA GLU A 24 4.34 -7.48 -12.70
C GLU A 24 3.40 -7.98 -11.60
N TRP A 25 3.12 -9.28 -11.49
CA TRP A 25 2.24 -9.88 -10.45
C TRP A 25 0.83 -9.27 -10.41
N ASN A 26 0.37 -8.58 -11.46
CA ASN A 26 -0.99 -8.05 -11.49
C ASN A 26 -1.98 -9.23 -11.57
N GLY A 27 -3.06 -9.17 -10.80
CA GLY A 27 -4.07 -10.24 -10.71
C GLY A 27 -3.72 -11.38 -9.77
N SER A 28 -2.52 -11.39 -9.17
CA SER A 28 -2.16 -12.42 -8.19
C SER A 28 -2.79 -12.14 -6.82
N ASP A 29 -3.25 -13.20 -6.17
CA ASP A 29 -3.74 -13.22 -4.80
C ASP A 29 -3.10 -14.36 -4.00
N PHE A 30 -2.92 -14.15 -2.70
CA PHE A 30 -2.50 -15.20 -1.78
C PHE A 30 -2.97 -14.93 -0.36
N ILE A 31 -3.10 -16.03 0.39
CA ILE A 31 -3.50 -16.01 1.80
C ILE A 31 -2.30 -16.40 2.64
N VAL A 32 -1.97 -15.58 3.63
CA VAL A 32 -0.93 -15.88 4.62
C VAL A 32 -1.60 -16.23 5.93
N ASN A 33 -1.26 -17.40 6.48
CA ASN A 33 -1.62 -17.77 7.84
C ASN A 33 -0.50 -17.35 8.81
N LEU A 34 -0.83 -16.46 9.75
CA LEU A 34 0.15 -15.86 10.67
C LEU A 34 -0.14 -16.28 12.11
N THR A 35 0.92 -16.69 12.81
CA THR A 35 0.92 -16.93 14.25
C THR A 35 2.06 -16.13 14.86
N TYR A 36 1.74 -15.08 15.64
CA TYR A 36 2.74 -14.14 16.18
C TYR A 36 2.29 -13.51 17.50
N ARG A 37 3.26 -13.02 18.27
CA ARG A 37 2.98 -12.28 19.51
C ARG A 37 2.99 -10.77 19.24
N LYS A 38 2.00 -10.07 19.81
CA LYS A 38 1.92 -8.61 19.80
C LYS A 38 1.58 -8.13 21.21
N ASP A 39 2.40 -7.24 21.77
CA ASP A 39 2.19 -6.66 23.10
C ASP A 39 1.97 -7.72 24.20
N GLY A 40 2.70 -8.84 24.11
CA GLY A 40 2.60 -9.97 25.04
C GLY A 40 1.43 -10.92 24.77
N VAL A 41 0.51 -10.59 23.88
CA VAL A 41 -0.64 -11.42 23.50
C VAL A 41 -0.28 -12.33 22.33
N MET A 42 -0.63 -13.61 22.44
CA MET A 42 -0.50 -14.59 21.36
C MET A 42 -1.68 -14.46 20.40
N ILE A 43 -1.39 -14.15 19.13
CA ILE A 43 -2.36 -14.15 18.04
C ILE A 43 -2.09 -15.39 17.19
N GLU A 44 -3.06 -16.29 17.12
CA GLU A 44 -2.97 -17.55 16.38
C GLU A 44 -3.89 -17.53 15.16
N ASN A 45 -3.42 -18.16 14.08
CA ASN A 45 -4.18 -18.39 12.86
C ASN A 45 -4.78 -17.11 12.22
N GLU A 46 -4.09 -15.98 12.28
CA GLU A 46 -4.55 -14.76 11.62
C GLU A 46 -4.36 -14.91 10.10
N LEU A 47 -5.46 -15.12 9.39
CA LEU A 47 -5.48 -15.16 7.93
C LEU A 47 -5.46 -13.75 7.36
N LYS A 48 -4.43 -13.43 6.58
CA LYS A 48 -4.34 -12.18 5.80
C LYS A 48 -4.35 -12.47 4.32
N ASN A 49 -5.30 -11.85 3.63
CA ASN A 49 -5.32 -11.83 2.18
C ASN A 49 -4.44 -10.67 1.66
N TYR A 50 -3.52 -11.02 0.77
CA TYR A 50 -2.72 -10.09 -0.01
C TYR A 50 -3.06 -10.30 -1.48
N GLY A 51 -3.44 -9.22 -2.15
CA GLY A 51 -3.70 -9.24 -3.59
C GLY A 51 -3.07 -8.04 -4.27
N LYS A 52 -2.84 -8.17 -5.57
CA LYS A 52 -2.43 -7.09 -6.43
C LYS A 52 -3.45 -6.94 -7.56
N ALA A 53 -4.06 -5.78 -7.67
CA ALA A 53 -5.08 -5.52 -8.68
C ALA A 53 -4.55 -5.68 -10.11
N ASP A 54 -5.44 -5.98 -11.06
CA ASP A 54 -5.12 -6.24 -12.47
C ASP A 54 -4.56 -5.02 -13.21
N VAL A 55 -4.83 -3.82 -12.71
CA VAL A 55 -4.39 -2.58 -13.36
C VAL A 55 -2.87 -2.50 -13.35
N ARG A 56 -2.27 -2.20 -14.51
CA ARG A 56 -0.82 -2.08 -14.67
C ARG A 56 -0.25 -1.03 -13.71
N GLY A 57 0.78 -1.39 -12.95
CA GLY A 57 1.38 -0.50 -11.94
C GLY A 57 0.63 -0.46 -10.60
N SER A 58 -0.34 -1.36 -10.40
CA SER A 58 -0.98 -1.57 -9.11
C SER A 58 0.03 -1.87 -8.00
N ARG A 59 -0.38 -1.64 -6.76
CA ARG A 59 0.39 -1.98 -5.54
C ARG A 59 -0.36 -3.07 -4.77
N TRP A 60 0.35 -3.81 -3.92
CA TRP A 60 -0.26 -4.80 -3.03
C TRP A 60 -1.27 -4.12 -2.07
N ILE A 61 -2.47 -4.68 -1.96
CA ILE A 61 -3.68 -4.05 -1.40
C ILE A 61 -3.57 -3.71 0.10
N GLN A 62 -2.81 -4.48 0.89
CA GLN A 62 -2.58 -4.21 2.32
C GLN A 62 -1.80 -2.92 2.61
N ILE A 63 -1.26 -2.24 1.58
CA ILE A 63 -0.61 -0.93 1.73
C ILE A 63 -1.65 0.19 1.94
N TYR A 64 -2.82 0.10 1.32
CA TYR A 64 -3.84 1.16 1.41
C TYR A 64 -4.61 1.15 2.74
N ALA A 65 -4.86 -0.03 3.31
CA ALA A 65 -5.52 -0.17 4.62
C ALA A 65 -4.73 0.50 5.78
N ARG A 66 -3.42 0.74 5.58
CA ARG A 66 -2.55 1.38 6.59
C ARG A 66 -2.44 2.89 6.42
N ARG A 67 -2.96 3.46 5.32
CA ARG A 67 -2.86 4.89 5.08
C ARG A 67 -3.98 5.60 5.84
N PRO A 68 -3.66 6.65 6.62
CA PRO A 68 -4.69 7.52 7.15
C PRO A 68 -5.47 8.14 5.99
N LEU A 69 -6.78 8.33 6.20
CA LEU A 69 -7.64 9.02 5.24
C LEU A 69 -7.06 10.42 5.00
N ARG A 70 -6.94 10.82 3.73
CA ARG A 70 -6.56 12.17 3.35
C ARG A 70 -7.76 12.82 2.68
N GLU A 71 -8.15 13.99 3.17
CA GLU A 71 -9.10 14.84 2.47
C GLU A 71 -8.39 15.39 1.22
N VAL A 72 -8.80 14.90 0.05
CA VAL A 72 -8.28 15.36 -1.24
C VAL A 72 -9.28 16.35 -1.81
N TYR A 73 -8.88 17.61 -1.87
CA TYR A 73 -9.66 18.66 -2.51
C TYR A 73 -9.17 18.87 -3.94
N TYR A 74 -10.08 18.79 -4.91
CA TYR A 74 -9.81 19.25 -6.26
C TYR A 74 -9.83 20.79 -6.28
N LEU A 75 -8.66 21.38 -6.47
CA LEU A 75 -8.51 22.79 -6.85
C LEU A 75 -8.39 22.82 -8.37
N GLY A 76 -9.54 22.99 -9.03
CA GLY A 76 -9.58 23.13 -10.47
C GLY A 76 -8.95 24.45 -10.92
N ILE A 77 -8.51 24.47 -12.17
CA ILE A 77 -7.93 25.66 -12.80
C ILE A 77 -8.90 26.83 -12.69
N ASP A 78 -10.20 26.57 -12.84
CA ASP A 78 -11.30 27.53 -12.67
C ASP A 78 -11.31 28.25 -11.31
N LYS A 79 -10.86 27.59 -10.24
CA LYS A 79 -10.74 28.18 -8.89
C LYS A 79 -9.46 28.99 -8.67
N CYS A 80 -8.50 28.84 -9.57
CA CYS A 80 -7.19 29.50 -9.52
C CYS A 80 -7.08 30.66 -10.54
N VAL A 81 -8.07 30.83 -11.42
CA VAL A 81 -8.16 31.98 -12.31
C VAL A 81 -8.52 33.22 -11.48
N PRO A 82 -7.68 34.26 -11.45
CA PRO A 82 -8.03 35.52 -10.80
C PRO A 82 -9.32 36.09 -11.37
N ILE A 83 -10.19 36.68 -10.54
CA ILE A 83 -11.50 37.23 -10.95
C ILE A 83 -11.36 38.15 -12.18
N ILE A 84 -10.27 38.92 -12.23
CA ILE A 84 -9.87 39.84 -13.31
C ILE A 84 -9.79 39.16 -14.69
N GLU A 85 -9.42 37.88 -14.74
CA GLU A 85 -9.32 37.09 -15.98
C GLU A 85 -10.66 36.47 -16.39
N SER A 86 -11.59 36.31 -15.44
CA SER A 86 -12.95 35.77 -15.70
C SER A 86 -13.94 36.83 -16.20
N GLU A 87 -13.67 38.11 -15.97
CA GLU A 87 -14.56 39.24 -16.30
C GLU A 87 -14.53 39.67 -17.78
N LYS A 88 -13.72 39.05 -18.65
CA LYS A 88 -13.61 39.43 -20.08
C LYS A 88 -14.62 38.75 -21.02
N LYS A 89 -15.87 38.56 -20.56
CA LYS A 89 -16.97 38.11 -21.43
C LYS A 89 -18.20 38.98 -21.26
N GLU A 90 -18.07 40.25 -21.64
CA GLU A 90 -19.14 41.06 -22.23
C GLU A 90 -18.56 41.85 -23.41
#